data_AF-A0A843XCQ9-F1
#
_entry.id   AF-A0A843XCQ9-F1
#
_cell.length_a   1.000
_cell.length_b   1.000
_cell.length_c   1.000
_cell.angle_alpha   90.00
_cell.angle_beta   90.00
_cell.angle_gamma   90.00
#
_symmetry.space_group_name_H-M   'P 1'
#
loop_
_entity.id
_entity.type
_entity.pdbx_description
1 polymer ?
#
loop_
_entity_poly.entity_id
_entity_poly.type
_entity_poly.pdbx_seq_one_letter_code
_entity_poly.pdbx_strand_id
1 'polypeptide(L)'
;MCNTMLDPTLPLTTLDYEEFGDPRIETEFGIIRSYSPYDNIPVGVCHPPMLIMASFNDSRVGVWEAAKWVARVRDNSCLTCSQMIILRTNMTGGHFLEGGRFKQCEDAAEEYAFLIKAVGMLDDEDQSEFKEARCKPVIMAMGLHLSKNLPHMSTKQSRKAGLQLVNMAKAFELRKSSLIRK
;
A
#
# COMPACT_ATOMS: atom_id res chain seq x y z
N MET A 1 -4.33 -12.89 -8.20
CA MET A 1 -3.63 -12.95 -9.51
C MET A 1 -3.22 -14.37 -9.88
N CYS A 2 -2.14 -14.99 -9.35
CA CYS A 2 -1.72 -16.32 -9.82
C CYS A 2 -2.85 -17.37 -9.76
N ASN A 3 -3.53 -17.48 -8.61
CA ASN A 3 -4.65 -18.41 -8.47
C ASN A 3 -5.84 -18.08 -9.39
N THR A 4 -6.08 -16.79 -9.65
CA THR A 4 -7.15 -16.32 -10.54
C THR A 4 -6.84 -16.71 -11.98
N MET A 5 -5.61 -16.41 -12.42
CA MET A 5 -5.13 -16.65 -13.77
C MET A 5 -4.97 -18.14 -14.09
N LEU A 6 -4.92 -19.02 -13.08
CA LEU A 6 -4.92 -20.47 -13.28
C LEU A 6 -6.32 -21.05 -13.55
N ASP A 7 -7.39 -20.30 -13.30
CA ASP A 7 -8.77 -20.74 -13.47
C ASP A 7 -9.41 -20.11 -14.72
N PRO A 8 -9.43 -20.81 -15.87
CA PRO A 8 -9.98 -20.27 -17.11
C PRO A 8 -11.51 -20.12 -17.10
N THR A 9 -12.20 -20.61 -16.06
CA THR A 9 -13.66 -20.48 -15.95
C THR A 9 -14.08 -19.10 -15.43
N LEU A 10 -13.16 -18.36 -14.82
CA LEU A 10 -13.41 -17.00 -14.36
C LEU A 10 -13.51 -16.03 -15.53
N PRO A 11 -14.36 -14.99 -15.40
CA PRO A 11 -14.47 -13.96 -16.41
C PRO A 11 -13.12 -13.28 -16.62
N LEU A 12 -12.85 -12.90 -17.88
CA LEU A 12 -11.62 -12.23 -18.35
C LEU A 12 -10.32 -13.05 -18.31
N THR A 13 -10.21 -14.11 -17.51
CA THR A 13 -8.93 -14.82 -17.30
C THR A 13 -8.25 -15.27 -18.59
N THR A 14 -9.01 -15.80 -19.56
CA THR A 14 -8.42 -16.21 -20.85
C THR A 14 -7.99 -15.02 -21.71
N LEU A 15 -8.66 -13.88 -21.61
CA LEU A 15 -8.29 -12.64 -22.30
C LEU A 15 -7.03 -12.04 -21.67
N ASP A 16 -6.92 -12.11 -20.35
CA ASP A 16 -5.81 -11.58 -19.56
C ASP A 16 -4.48 -12.29 -19.85
N TYR A 17 -4.47 -13.48 -20.46
CA TYR A 17 -3.24 -14.17 -20.86
C TYR A 17 -2.42 -13.38 -21.87
N GLU A 18 -3.05 -12.66 -22.79
CA GLU A 18 -2.32 -11.85 -23.78
C GLU A 18 -1.63 -10.64 -23.12
N GLU A 19 -2.14 -10.18 -21.97
CA GLU A 19 -1.61 -9.01 -21.27
C GLU A 19 -0.58 -9.38 -20.20
N PHE A 20 -0.86 -10.42 -19.39
CA PHE A 20 -0.02 -10.77 -18.23
C PHE A 20 0.78 -12.07 -18.39
N GLY A 21 0.44 -12.88 -19.40
CA GLY A 21 0.96 -14.23 -19.60
C GLY A 21 0.02 -15.33 -19.08
N ASP A 22 0.28 -16.55 -19.52
CA ASP A 22 -0.41 -17.78 -19.13
C ASP A 22 0.35 -18.50 -18.01
N PRO A 23 -0.15 -18.51 -16.76
CA PRO A 23 0.52 -19.15 -15.64
C PRO A 23 0.56 -20.68 -15.74
N ARG A 24 -0.04 -21.29 -16.76
CA ARG A 24 0.10 -22.73 -17.04
C ARG A 24 1.44 -23.04 -17.73
N ILE A 25 2.12 -22.02 -18.25
CA ILE A 25 3.47 -22.10 -18.79
C ILE A 25 4.45 -21.77 -17.66
N GLU A 26 5.31 -22.73 -17.28
CA GLU A 26 6.20 -22.62 -16.11
C GLU A 26 7.05 -21.35 -16.10
N THR A 27 7.59 -20.95 -17.25
CA THR A 27 8.42 -19.74 -17.36
C THR A 27 7.62 -18.48 -17.09
N GLU A 28 6.35 -18.44 -17.51
CA GLU A 28 5.45 -17.30 -17.30
C GLU A 28 4.88 -17.30 -15.89
N PHE A 29 4.58 -18.49 -15.32
CA PHE A 29 4.19 -18.65 -13.93
C PHE A 29 5.19 -17.98 -12.98
N GLY A 30 6.49 -18.27 -13.15
CA GLY A 30 7.54 -17.67 -12.34
C GLY A 30 7.56 -16.14 -12.44
N ILE A 31 7.32 -15.59 -13.63
CA ILE A 31 7.25 -14.14 -13.86
C ILE A 31 6.01 -13.55 -13.18
N ILE A 32 4.82 -14.10 -13.41
CA ILE A 32 3.56 -13.63 -12.80
C ILE A 32 3.65 -13.68 -11.26
N ARG A 33 4.21 -14.77 -10.73
CA ARG A 33 4.42 -14.96 -9.29
C ARG A 33 5.36 -13.91 -8.69
N SER A 34 6.39 -13.49 -9.43
CA SER A 34 7.41 -12.55 -8.94
C SER A 34 6.84 -11.17 -8.60
N TYR A 35 5.75 -10.75 -9.25
CA TYR A 35 5.12 -9.45 -9.00
C TYR A 35 3.70 -9.55 -8.43
N SER A 36 3.13 -10.76 -8.27
CA SER A 36 1.77 -10.91 -7.79
C SER A 36 1.58 -10.29 -6.39
N PRO A 37 0.64 -9.33 -6.20
CA PRO A 37 0.50 -8.60 -4.94
C PRO A 37 0.15 -9.48 -3.74
N TYR A 38 -0.61 -10.55 -3.94
CA TYR A 38 -1.02 -11.47 -2.86
C TYR A 38 0.11 -12.38 -2.38
N ASP A 39 1.02 -12.68 -3.29
CA ASP A 39 2.08 -13.66 -3.11
C ASP A 39 3.36 -13.05 -2.55
N ASN A 40 3.50 -11.73 -2.70
CA ASN A 40 4.64 -10.95 -2.26
C ASN A 40 4.29 -10.04 -1.06
N ILE A 41 3.29 -10.39 -0.26
CA ILE A 41 2.96 -9.66 0.98
C ILE A 41 4.08 -9.91 2.00
N PRO A 42 4.83 -8.86 2.41
CA PRO A 42 5.95 -9.02 3.35
C PRO A 42 5.46 -9.34 4.76
N VAL A 43 6.20 -10.21 5.46
CA VAL A 43 5.92 -10.56 6.86
C VAL A 43 6.61 -9.57 7.80
N GLY A 44 5.89 -9.09 8.82
CA GLY A 44 6.43 -8.21 9.86
C GLY A 44 6.69 -6.77 9.39
N VAL A 45 6.06 -6.36 8.30
CA VAL A 45 6.18 -5.00 7.73
C VAL A 45 4.87 -4.26 7.94
N CYS A 46 4.95 -3.00 8.38
CA CYS A 46 3.79 -2.12 8.51
C CYS A 46 3.48 -1.49 7.16
N HIS A 47 2.39 -1.94 6.56
CA HIS A 47 1.78 -1.25 5.43
C HIS A 47 1.26 0.13 5.85
N PRO A 48 1.21 1.11 4.92
CA PRO A 48 0.51 2.36 5.18
C PRO A 48 -0.98 2.09 5.45
N PRO A 49 -1.72 3.04 6.04
CA PRO A 49 -3.18 3.01 6.03
C PRO A 49 -3.69 2.77 4.60
N MET A 50 -4.57 1.79 4.42
CA MET A 50 -5.15 1.45 3.12
C MET A 50 -6.66 1.25 3.23
N LEU A 51 -7.41 1.91 2.36
CA LEU A 51 -8.81 1.63 2.09
C LEU A 51 -8.90 0.84 0.80
N ILE A 52 -9.39 -0.39 0.89
CA ILE A 52 -9.58 -1.30 -0.23
C ILE A 52 -11.07 -1.34 -0.50
N MET A 53 -11.48 -0.92 -1.69
CA MET A 53 -12.87 -0.96 -2.12
C MET A 53 -13.07 -2.09 -3.10
N ALA A 54 -14.12 -2.88 -2.88
CA ALA A 54 -14.50 -3.98 -3.77
C ALA A 54 -16.03 -4.09 -3.81
N SER A 55 -16.56 -4.79 -4.81
CA SER A 55 -17.99 -5.04 -4.91
C SER A 55 -18.28 -6.53 -5.00
N PHE A 56 -19.33 -6.98 -4.33
CA PHE A 56 -19.70 -8.40 -4.26
C PHE A 56 -20.10 -8.97 -5.63
N ASN A 57 -20.82 -8.18 -6.43
CA ASN A 57 -21.28 -8.57 -7.77
C ASN A 57 -20.33 -8.09 -8.89
N ASP A 58 -19.06 -7.80 -8.58
CA ASP A 58 -18.08 -7.44 -9.60
C ASP A 58 -17.78 -8.65 -10.50
N SER A 59 -18.19 -8.54 -11.77
CA SER A 59 -17.99 -9.58 -12.80
C SER A 59 -16.62 -9.51 -13.49
N ARG A 60 -15.77 -8.53 -13.15
CA ARG A 60 -14.42 -8.37 -13.71
C ARG A 60 -13.36 -8.80 -12.71
N VAL A 61 -13.50 -8.39 -11.45
CA VAL A 61 -12.55 -8.72 -10.37
C VAL A 61 -13.31 -9.27 -9.18
N GLY A 62 -13.18 -10.56 -8.92
CA GLY A 62 -13.88 -11.22 -7.83
C GLY A 62 -13.56 -10.60 -6.46
N VAL A 63 -14.59 -10.32 -5.66
CA VAL A 63 -14.47 -9.73 -4.31
C VAL A 63 -13.51 -10.49 -3.39
N TRP A 64 -13.38 -11.80 -3.60
CA TRP A 64 -12.48 -12.66 -2.84
C TRP A 64 -11.00 -12.30 -3.03
N GLU A 65 -10.61 -11.68 -4.15
CA GLU A 65 -9.24 -11.21 -4.37
C GLU A 65 -8.86 -10.14 -3.35
N ALA A 66 -9.75 -9.15 -3.14
CA ALA A 66 -9.56 -8.11 -2.13
C ALA A 66 -9.65 -8.69 -0.72
N ALA A 67 -10.65 -9.54 -0.46
CA ALA A 67 -10.87 -10.13 0.87
C ALA A 67 -9.67 -10.96 1.35
N LYS A 68 -9.14 -11.85 0.51
CA LYS A 68 -7.97 -12.68 0.87
C LYS A 68 -6.73 -11.80 1.07
N TRP A 69 -6.55 -10.77 0.24
CA TRP A 69 -5.40 -9.88 0.33
C TRP A 69 -5.40 -9.09 1.64
N VAL A 70 -6.53 -8.48 1.99
CA VAL A 70 -6.67 -7.73 3.25
C VAL A 70 -6.47 -8.65 4.46
N ALA A 71 -7.04 -9.86 4.44
CA ALA A 71 -6.83 -10.84 5.50
C ALA A 71 -5.34 -11.15 5.69
N ARG A 72 -4.63 -11.51 4.61
CA ARG A 72 -3.20 -11.84 4.67
C ARG A 72 -2.33 -10.65 5.08
N VAL A 73 -2.63 -9.43 4.63
CA VAL A 73 -1.91 -8.23 5.06
C VAL A 73 -2.04 -8.01 6.56
N ARG A 74 -3.27 -8.16 7.11
CA ARG A 74 -3.51 -8.03 8.54
C ARG A 74 -2.80 -9.12 9.34
N ASP A 75 -2.84 -10.37 8.89
CA ASP A 75 -2.15 -11.50 9.52
C ASP A 75 -0.62 -11.32 9.54
N ASN A 76 -0.06 -10.73 8.49
CA ASN A 76 1.37 -10.47 8.36
C ASN A 76 1.84 -9.17 9.03
N SER A 77 0.93 -8.35 9.54
CA SER A 77 1.21 -7.07 10.19
C SER A 77 1.05 -7.16 11.71
N CYS A 78 1.65 -6.23 12.46
CA CYS A 78 1.31 -6.10 13.89
C CYS A 78 -0.10 -5.51 14.07
N LEU A 79 -0.68 -5.74 15.26
CA LEU A 79 -2.04 -5.30 15.59
C LEU A 79 -2.27 -3.81 15.30
N THR A 80 -1.37 -2.94 15.75
CA THR A 80 -1.47 -1.49 15.55
C THR A 80 -1.48 -1.10 14.07
N CYS A 81 -0.60 -1.68 13.26
CA CYS A 81 -0.54 -1.37 11.82
C CYS A 81 -1.72 -1.96 11.03
N SER A 82 -2.31 -3.07 11.52
CA SER A 82 -3.44 -3.73 10.86
C SER A 82 -4.78 -2.97 11.01
N GLN A 83 -4.90 -2.09 12.00
CA GLN A 83 -6.15 -1.37 12.33
C GLN A 83 -6.64 -0.45 11.20
N MET A 84 -5.70 0.14 10.44
CA MET A 84 -6.02 1.08 9.36
C MET A 84 -5.98 0.44 7.97
N ILE A 85 -5.99 -0.90 7.90
CA ILE A 85 -6.20 -1.65 6.66
C ILE A 85 -7.67 -2.00 6.61
N ILE A 86 -8.48 -1.31 5.80
CA ILE A 86 -9.93 -1.42 5.77
C ILE A 86 -10.37 -2.01 4.43
N LEU A 87 -11.24 -3.03 4.48
CA LEU A 87 -11.98 -3.52 3.32
C LEU A 87 -13.40 -2.98 3.37
N ARG A 88 -13.76 -2.17 2.38
CA ARG A 88 -15.11 -1.69 2.16
C ARG A 88 -15.71 -2.46 0.99
N THR A 89 -16.73 -3.27 1.26
CA THR A 89 -17.40 -4.06 0.24
C THR A 89 -18.77 -3.50 -0.06
N ASN A 90 -19.02 -3.14 -1.33
CA ASN A 90 -20.35 -2.84 -1.82
C ASN A 90 -21.09 -4.18 -2.06
N MET A 91 -22.17 -4.41 -1.31
CA MET A 91 -22.91 -5.68 -1.36
C MET A 91 -23.91 -5.77 -2.51
N THR A 92 -24.20 -4.67 -3.19
CA THR A 92 -25.17 -4.65 -4.31
C THR A 92 -24.49 -4.36 -5.65
N GLY A 93 -23.47 -3.49 -5.63
CA GLY A 93 -22.79 -2.98 -6.81
C GLY A 93 -22.00 -3.99 -7.63
N GLY A 94 -21.73 -3.64 -8.89
CA GLY A 94 -20.75 -4.28 -9.76
C GLY A 94 -19.39 -3.55 -9.76
N HIS A 95 -18.63 -3.73 -10.84
CA HIS A 95 -17.26 -3.21 -10.96
C HIS A 95 -17.14 -1.69 -10.81
N PHE A 96 -18.10 -0.93 -11.34
CA PHE A 96 -18.10 0.54 -11.30
C PHE A 96 -18.92 1.12 -10.15
N LEU A 97 -19.12 0.31 -9.09
CA LEU A 97 -20.08 0.59 -8.02
C LEU A 97 -21.51 0.72 -8.59
N GLU A 98 -22.47 1.09 -7.76
CA GLU A 98 -23.87 1.32 -8.16
C GLU A 98 -24.44 2.49 -7.36
N GLY A 99 -25.58 3.03 -7.78
CA GLY A 99 -26.35 4.03 -6.99
C GLY A 99 -26.37 5.47 -7.54
N GLY A 100 -25.88 5.69 -8.76
CA GLY A 100 -25.97 6.97 -9.44
C GLY A 100 -25.16 8.10 -8.78
N ARG A 101 -25.45 9.36 -9.15
CA ARG A 101 -24.64 10.53 -8.78
C ARG A 101 -24.46 10.71 -7.27
N PHE A 102 -25.53 10.56 -6.48
CA PHE A 102 -25.44 10.77 -5.03
C PHE A 102 -24.59 9.70 -4.37
N LYS A 103 -24.72 8.44 -4.81
CA LYS A 103 -23.90 7.36 -4.26
C LYS A 103 -22.42 7.53 -4.60
N GLN A 104 -22.11 8.02 -5.80
CA GLN A 104 -20.74 8.41 -6.15
C GLN A 104 -20.19 9.52 -5.25
N CYS A 105 -21.01 10.51 -4.88
CA CYS A 105 -20.60 11.55 -3.93
C CYS A 105 -20.35 10.98 -2.53
N GLU A 106 -21.17 10.04 -2.05
CA GLU A 106 -20.96 9.35 -0.77
C GLU A 106 -19.67 8.52 -0.78
N ASP A 107 -19.44 7.74 -1.83
CA ASP A 107 -18.25 6.89 -1.96
C ASP A 107 -16.98 7.76 -2.02
N ALA A 108 -17.02 8.87 -2.76
CA ALA A 108 -15.93 9.85 -2.76
C ALA A 108 -15.74 10.50 -1.37
N ALA A 109 -16.82 10.86 -0.67
CA ALA A 109 -16.72 11.42 0.68
C ALA A 109 -16.08 10.43 1.67
N GLU A 110 -16.38 9.13 1.56
CA GLU A 110 -15.77 8.06 2.36
C GLU A 110 -14.26 7.94 2.06
N GLU A 111 -13.87 7.95 0.78
CA GLU A 111 -12.46 7.94 0.36
C GLU A 111 -11.69 9.15 0.92
N TYR A 112 -12.26 10.35 0.81
CA TYR A 112 -11.64 11.57 1.35
C TYR A 112 -11.56 11.55 2.88
N ALA A 113 -12.61 11.12 3.56
CA ALA A 113 -12.61 11.01 5.01
C ALA A 113 -11.52 10.03 5.50
N PHE A 114 -11.37 8.90 4.82
CA PHE A 114 -10.28 7.96 5.08
C PHE A 114 -8.92 8.61 4.87
N LEU A 115 -8.71 9.31 3.75
CA LEU A 115 -7.44 9.96 3.43
C LEU A 115 -7.07 11.00 4.48
N ILE A 116 -7.98 11.90 4.84
CA ILE A 116 -7.76 12.96 5.83
C ILE A 116 -7.41 12.34 7.20
N LYS A 117 -8.12 11.26 7.59
CA LYS A 117 -7.79 10.49 8.80
C LYS A 117 -6.41 9.85 8.71
N ALA A 118 -6.07 9.23 7.58
CA ALA A 118 -4.81 8.52 7.39
C ALA A 118 -3.58 9.43 7.44
N VAL A 119 -3.72 10.70 7.03
CA VAL A 119 -2.64 11.69 7.11
C VAL A 119 -2.57 12.44 8.44
N GLY A 120 -3.43 12.08 9.42
CA GLY A 120 -3.44 12.67 10.76
C GLY A 120 -3.97 14.10 10.81
N MET A 121 -4.82 14.50 9.85
CA MET A 121 -5.40 15.85 9.80
C MET A 121 -6.68 16.00 10.65
N LEU A 122 -7.07 14.95 11.39
CA LEU A 122 -8.23 14.95 12.30
C LEU A 122 -7.84 14.78 13.78
N ASP A 123 -6.55 14.67 14.08
CA ASP A 123 -6.05 14.39 15.43
C ASP A 123 -5.62 15.69 16.13
N ASP A 124 -6.58 16.44 16.69
CA ASP A 124 -6.32 17.53 17.64
C ASP A 124 -6.19 17.04 19.10
N GLU A 125 -6.33 15.73 19.37
CA GLU A 125 -6.17 15.18 20.72
C GLU A 125 -5.13 14.06 20.81
N ASP A 126 -4.08 14.36 21.61
CA ASP A 126 -3.21 13.47 22.38
C ASP A 126 -2.55 12.28 21.66
N GLN A 127 -1.38 12.52 21.04
CA GLN A 127 -0.50 11.49 20.47
C GLN A 127 0.31 10.70 21.52
N SER A 128 -0.24 10.42 22.69
CA SER A 128 0.50 9.80 23.79
C SER A 128 0.60 8.26 23.73
N GLU A 129 0.04 7.58 22.71
CA GLU A 129 -0.02 6.11 22.71
C GLU A 129 0.37 5.34 21.42
N PHE A 130 1.16 5.93 20.51
CA PHE A 130 1.85 5.12 19.50
C PHE A 130 3.10 4.44 20.10
N LYS A 131 2.87 3.43 20.95
CA LYS A 131 3.95 2.57 21.48
C LYS A 131 4.55 1.74 20.35
N GLU A 132 5.81 2.06 20.04
CA GLU A 132 6.82 1.31 19.30
C GLU A 132 6.29 0.12 18.47
N ALA A 133 5.93 0.40 17.21
CA ALA A 133 5.59 -0.63 16.26
C ALA A 133 6.82 -1.56 16.07
N ARG A 134 6.68 -2.83 16.47
CA ARG A 134 7.71 -3.88 16.28
C ARG A 134 7.96 -4.27 14.81
N CYS A 135 7.35 -3.56 13.87
CA CYS A 135 7.36 -3.87 12.46
C CYS A 135 8.05 -2.73 11.69
N LYS A 136 8.78 -3.09 10.63
CA LYS A 136 9.49 -2.10 9.82
C LYS A 136 8.47 -1.30 9.00
N PRO A 137 8.53 0.04 8.96
CA PRO A 137 7.65 0.82 8.09
C PRO A 137 7.99 0.54 6.62
N VAL A 138 6.99 0.52 5.75
CA VAL A 138 7.21 0.68 4.31
C VAL A 138 7.67 2.12 4.08
N ILE A 139 8.98 2.35 3.98
CA ILE A 139 9.49 3.63 3.47
C ILE A 139 9.19 3.65 1.98
N MET A 140 8.08 4.29 1.60
CA MET A 140 7.86 4.67 0.20
C MET A 140 8.90 5.74 -0.13
N ALA A 141 10.06 5.32 -0.60
CA ALA A 141 11.06 6.23 -1.12
C ALA A 141 10.52 6.82 -2.43
N MET A 142 9.81 7.93 -2.33
CA MET A 142 9.65 8.89 -3.43
C MET A 142 11.04 9.51 -3.67
N GLY A 143 11.91 8.75 -4.36
CA GLY A 143 13.31 9.07 -4.54
C GLY A 143 13.76 8.63 -5.92
N LEU A 144 14.01 9.61 -6.77
CA LEU A 144 14.57 9.50 -8.12
C LEU A 144 15.52 8.29 -8.26
N HIS A 145 15.23 7.45 -9.25
CA HIS A 145 16.19 6.53 -9.84
C HIS A 145 17.29 7.36 -10.54
N LEU A 146 18.25 7.88 -9.78
CA LEU A 146 19.52 8.35 -10.33
C LEU A 146 20.45 7.14 -10.44
N SER A 147 20.49 6.64 -11.67
CA SER A 147 21.34 5.60 -12.21
C SER A 147 22.74 5.58 -11.60
N LYS A 148 23.13 4.40 -11.10
CA LYS A 148 24.48 4.03 -10.70
C LYS A 148 25.37 3.98 -11.95
N ASN A 149 26.01 5.08 -12.32
CA ASN A 149 27.21 5.08 -13.17
C ASN A 149 27.88 6.45 -13.15
N LEU A 150 28.85 6.66 -12.26
CA LEU A 150 29.94 7.65 -12.37
C LEU A 150 31.06 7.25 -11.37
N PRO A 151 32.36 7.27 -11.75
CA PRO A 151 33.42 6.65 -10.97
C PRO A 151 34.07 7.60 -9.94
N HIS A 152 34.58 7.00 -8.86
CA HIS A 152 35.56 7.53 -7.91
C HIS A 152 35.22 8.82 -7.13
N MET A 153 34.41 8.69 -6.07
CA MET A 153 34.47 9.60 -4.90
C MET A 153 35.12 8.89 -3.71
N SER A 154 36.11 9.56 -3.10
CA SER A 154 36.85 9.08 -1.94
C SER A 154 35.94 8.91 -0.71
N THR A 155 36.13 7.82 0.03
CA THR A 155 35.40 7.42 1.24
C THR A 155 35.29 8.51 2.32
N LYS A 156 36.17 9.52 2.31
CA LYS A 156 36.10 10.67 3.21
C LYS A 156 35.00 11.68 2.84
N GLN A 157 34.67 11.85 1.56
CA GLN A 157 33.60 12.77 1.12
C GLN A 157 32.20 12.19 1.35
N SER A 158 31.99 10.89 1.14
CA SER A 158 30.71 10.23 1.44
C SER A 158 30.35 10.26 2.93
N ARG A 159 31.34 10.13 3.83
CA ARG A 159 31.12 10.26 5.28
C ARG A 159 30.75 11.68 5.69
N LYS A 160 31.33 12.70 5.04
CA LYS A 160 31.04 14.11 5.33
C LYS A 160 29.63 14.51 4.86
N ALA A 161 29.20 14.01 3.69
CA ALA A 161 27.85 14.20 3.17
C ALA A 161 26.78 13.48 4.02
N GLY A 162 27.07 12.25 4.45
CA GLY A 162 26.19 11.52 5.37
C GLY A 162 26.03 12.23 6.72
N LEU A 163 27.11 12.78 7.27
CA LEU A 163 27.05 13.53 8.53
C LEU A 163 26.29 14.86 8.39
N GLN A 164 26.39 15.54 7.24
CA GLN A 164 25.60 16.74 6.96
C GLN A 164 24.10 16.46 6.84
N LEU A 165 23.71 15.36 6.19
CA LEU A 165 22.30 14.94 6.08
C LEU A 165 21.71 14.56 7.45
N VAL A 166 22.46 13.84 8.28
CA VAL A 166 22.04 13.51 9.65
C VAL A 166 21.88 14.77 10.50
N ASN A 167 22.80 15.72 10.37
CA ASN A 167 22.71 16.99 11.10
C ASN A 167 21.55 17.87 10.61
N MET A 168 21.23 17.86 9.31
CA MET A 168 20.05 18.54 8.77
C MET A 168 18.74 17.91 9.25
N ALA A 169 18.66 16.58 9.29
CA ALA A 169 17.50 15.88 9.84
C ALA A 169 17.32 16.19 11.35
N LYS A 170 18.41 16.25 12.11
CA LYS A 170 18.38 16.63 13.53
C LYS A 170 17.97 18.09 13.75
N ALA A 171 18.39 19.00 12.86
CA ALA A 171 18.01 20.41 12.90
C ALA A 171 16.53 20.62 12.54
N PHE A 172 15.97 19.82 11.64
CA PHE A 172 14.54 19.83 11.32
C PHE A 172 13.71 19.40 12.55
N GLU A 173 14.15 18.37 13.26
CA GLU A 173 13.42 17.85 14.42
C GLU A 173 13.44 18.81 15.61
N LEU A 174 14.57 19.50 15.84
CA LEU A 174 14.67 20.56 16.86
C LEU A 174 13.80 21.78 16.53
N ARG A 175 13.59 22.09 15.24
CA ARG A 175 12.73 23.19 14.79
C ARG A 175 11.25 22.85 14.97
N LYS A 176 10.89 21.58 14.80
CA LYS A 176 9.56 21.04 15.15
C LYS A 176 9.26 21.22 16.64
N SER A 177 10.24 20.94 17.51
CA SER A 177 10.08 21.11 18.97
C SER A 177 9.91 22.56 19.42
N SER A 178 10.45 23.55 18.68
CA SER A 178 10.30 24.98 19.02
C SER A 178 9.01 25.60 18.52
N LEU A 179 8.37 25.01 17.50
CA LEU A 179 7.08 25.46 16.96
C LEU A 179 5.88 24.97 17.79
N ILE A 180 6.09 24.00 18.68
CA ILE A 180 5.07 23.45 19.60
C ILE A 180 4.99 24.24 20.94
N ARG A 181 5.84 25.26 21.15
CA ARG A 181 5.85 26.10 22.38
C ARG A 181 5.47 27.58 22.17
N LYS A 182 4.67 27.90 21.15
CA LYS A 182 4.02 29.22 21.01
C LYS A 182 2.56 29.01 20.66
#